data_AF-A0A0G0Z5S8-F1
#
_entry.id   AF-A0A0G0Z5S8-F1
#
_cell.length_a   1.000
_cell.length_b   1.000
_cell.length_c   1.000
_cell.angle_alpha   90.00
_cell.angle_beta   90.00
_cell.angle_gamma   90.00
#
_symmetry.space_group_name_H-M   'P 1'
#
loop_
_entity.id
_entity.type
_entity.pdbx_description
1 polymer ?
#
loop_
_entity_poly.entity_id
_entity_poly.type
_entity_poly.pdbx_seq_one_letter_code
_entity_poly.pdbx_strand_id
1 'polypeptide(L)'
;HPSRRKIRTIITEATVLEDLKNIAKRFLIAGTDNEAKRSAHILLEILNTVREELKQPKFLRMRYLDSEVRSDKLPRLMLEIIRAVSDGKISVKRADDALIEIKLRYETVFSEMGINLTSAQAKKK
;
A
#
# COMPACT_ATOMS: atom_id res chain seq x y z
N HIS A 1 3.23 32.05 -1.10
CA HIS A 1 3.97 30.77 -1.19
C HIS A 1 3.11 29.69 -1.86
N PRO A 2 3.29 29.39 -3.16
CA PRO A 2 2.55 28.33 -3.84
C PRO A 2 3.40 27.05 -3.88
N SER A 3 3.40 26.24 -2.82
CA SER A 3 4.08 24.91 -2.86
C SER A 3 3.63 23.92 -1.78
N ARG A 4 2.33 23.94 -1.44
CA ARG A 4 1.69 22.87 -0.68
C ARG A 4 0.54 22.27 -1.48
N ARG A 5 0.82 21.73 -2.67
CA ARG A 5 -0.03 20.64 -3.17
C ARG A 5 0.22 19.47 -2.23
N LYS A 6 -0.65 19.32 -1.22
CA LYS A 6 -0.86 18.03 -0.57
C LYS A 6 -1.19 17.06 -1.71
N ILE A 7 -0.51 15.93 -1.76
CA ILE A 7 -0.99 14.83 -2.59
C ILE A 7 -2.33 14.48 -1.94
N ARG A 8 -3.44 14.94 -2.53
CA ARG A 8 -4.77 14.51 -2.09
C ARG A 8 -4.92 13.10 -2.62
N THR A 9 -4.40 12.15 -1.86
CA THR A 9 -4.51 10.74 -2.20
C THR A 9 -5.91 10.29 -1.78
N ILE A 10 -6.86 10.35 -2.71
CA ILE A 10 -8.21 9.87 -2.47
C ILE A 10 -8.18 8.35 -2.67
N ILE A 11 -8.13 7.59 -1.58
CA ILE A 11 -8.43 6.16 -1.60
C ILE A 11 -9.94 6.02 -1.38
N THR A 12 -10.61 5.46 -2.38
CA THR A 12 -12.04 5.13 -2.37
C THR A 12 -12.23 3.62 -2.23
N GLU A 13 -13.44 3.18 -1.88
CA GLU A 13 -13.79 1.75 -1.90
C GLU A 13 -13.47 1.07 -3.23
N ALA A 14 -13.76 1.72 -4.36
CA ALA A 14 -13.45 1.19 -5.69
C ALA A 14 -11.94 0.97 -5.90
N THR A 15 -11.13 1.93 -5.44
CA THR A 15 -9.65 1.82 -5.46
C THR A 15 -9.20 0.63 -4.61
N VAL A 16 -9.75 0.50 -3.40
CA VAL A 16 -9.40 -0.60 -2.50
C VAL A 16 -9.79 -1.96 -3.09
N LEU A 17 -10.99 -2.08 -3.66
CA LEU A 17 -11.44 -3.32 -4.30
C LEU A 17 -10.52 -3.71 -5.47
N GLU A 18 -10.11 -2.74 -6.28
CA GLU A 18 -9.16 -2.97 -7.37
C GLU A 18 -7.80 -3.43 -6.84
N ASP A 19 -7.26 -2.75 -5.84
CA ASP A 19 -5.98 -3.11 -5.23
C ASP A 19 -6.03 -4.49 -4.55
N LEU A 20 -7.10 -4.80 -3.82
CA LEU A 20 -7.30 -6.12 -3.22
C LEU A 20 -7.41 -7.22 -4.28
N LYS A 21 -8.17 -7.00 -5.35
CA LYS A 21 -8.27 -7.95 -6.48
C LYS A 21 -6.93 -8.16 -7.16
N ASN A 22 -6.16 -7.09 -7.34
CA ASN A 22 -4.83 -7.16 -7.93
C ASN A 22 -3.86 -7.95 -7.03
N ILE A 23 -3.89 -7.71 -5.70
CA ILE A 23 -3.12 -8.50 -4.74
C ILE A 23 -3.56 -9.96 -4.76
N ALA A 24 -4.87 -10.24 -4.70
CA ALA A 24 -5.41 -11.60 -4.73
C ALA A 24 -4.92 -12.37 -5.97
N LYS A 25 -5.06 -11.78 -7.16
CA LYS A 25 -4.60 -12.36 -8.43
C LYS A 25 -3.09 -12.64 -8.42
N ARG A 26 -2.28 -11.70 -7.93
CA ARG A 26 -0.81 -11.80 -7.99
C ARG A 26 -0.23 -12.78 -6.99
N PHE A 27 -0.87 -12.92 -5.84
CA PHE A 27 -0.46 -13.84 -4.78
C PHE A 27 -1.23 -15.17 -4.84
N LEU A 28 -1.98 -15.41 -5.94
CA LEU A 28 -2.77 -16.63 -6.16
C LEU A 28 -3.71 -16.96 -5.00
N ILE A 29 -4.32 -15.92 -4.43
CA ILE A 29 -5.32 -16.02 -3.37
C ILE A 29 -6.67 -16.12 -4.08
N ALA A 30 -7.16 -17.34 -4.26
CA ALA A 30 -8.47 -17.59 -4.86
C ALA A 30 -9.19 -18.69 -4.09
N GLY A 31 -10.52 -18.61 -4.00
CA GLY A 31 -11.37 -19.70 -3.51
C GLY A 31 -11.43 -19.86 -1.99
N THR A 32 -11.14 -18.80 -1.23
CA THR A 32 -11.27 -18.80 0.23
C THR A 32 -12.25 -17.73 0.70
N ASP A 33 -13.06 -18.03 1.71
CA ASP A 33 -14.00 -17.08 2.35
C ASP A 33 -13.28 -15.83 2.94
N ASN A 34 -11.95 -15.86 3.02
CA ASN A 34 -11.09 -14.82 3.58
C ASN A 34 -10.19 -14.12 2.55
N GLU A 35 -10.48 -14.22 1.25
CA GLU A 35 -9.64 -13.65 0.18
C GLU A 35 -9.38 -12.15 0.37
N ALA A 36 -10.42 -11.38 0.65
CA ALA A 36 -10.32 -9.95 0.91
C ALA A 36 -9.47 -9.64 2.14
N LYS A 37 -9.64 -10.39 3.23
CA LYS A 37 -8.86 -10.23 4.48
C LYS A 37 -7.39 -10.54 4.26
N ARG A 38 -7.07 -11.65 3.58
CA ARG A 38 -5.68 -12.04 3.30
C ARG A 38 -4.99 -11.04 2.36
N SER A 39 -5.70 -10.58 1.35
CA SER A 39 -5.19 -9.56 0.42
C SER A 39 -4.94 -8.23 1.12
N ALA A 40 -5.83 -7.84 2.05
CA ALA A 40 -5.67 -6.64 2.85
C ALA A 40 -4.46 -6.73 3.82
N HIS A 41 -4.23 -7.89 4.45
CA HIS A 41 -3.00 -8.12 5.23
C HIS A 41 -1.74 -7.95 4.39
N ILE A 42 -1.68 -8.60 3.22
CA ILE A 42 -0.52 -8.52 2.32
C ILE A 42 -0.30 -7.08 1.84
N LEU A 43 -1.36 -6.35 1.52
CA LEU A 43 -1.26 -4.95 1.13
C LEU A 43 -0.61 -4.09 2.23
N LEU A 44 -1.02 -4.26 3.49
CA LEU A 44 -0.44 -3.53 4.62
C LEU A 44 1.01 -3.95 4.91
N GLU A 45 1.34 -5.22 4.74
CA GLU A 45 2.72 -5.71 4.86
C GLU A 45 3.63 -5.07 3.80
N ILE A 46 3.18 -5.05 2.54
CA ILE A 46 3.88 -4.39 1.44
C ILE A 46 4.11 -2.90 1.75
N LEU A 47 3.10 -2.19 2.28
CA LEU A 47 3.23 -0.80 2.71
C LEU A 47 4.31 -0.63 3.78
N ASN A 48 4.33 -1.49 4.81
CA ASN A 48 5.33 -1.42 5.87
C ASN A 48 6.75 -1.70 5.31
N THR A 49 6.91 -2.71 4.45
CA THR A 49 8.20 -3.00 3.81
C THR A 49 8.71 -1.82 3.00
N VAL A 50 7.88 -1.19 2.17
CA VAL A 50 8.30 -0.02 1.39
C VAL A 50 8.71 1.14 2.29
N ARG A 51 8.01 1.36 3.42
CA ARG A 51 8.39 2.38 4.42
C ARG A 51 9.76 2.12 5.02
N GLU A 52 10.07 0.89 5.39
CA GLU A 52 11.40 0.53 5.91
C GLU A 52 12.50 0.77 4.87
N GLU A 53 12.20 0.46 3.61
CA GLU A 53 13.11 0.62 2.47
C GLU A 53 13.29 2.07 2.02
N LEU A 54 12.45 3.02 2.45
CA LEU A 54 12.61 4.47 2.16
C LEU A 54 13.95 5.04 2.63
N LYS A 55 14.62 4.39 3.59
CA LYS A 55 15.98 4.74 4.02
C LYS A 55 17.02 4.55 2.90
N GLN A 56 16.68 3.81 1.84
CA GLN A 56 17.53 3.55 0.68
C GLN A 56 16.80 3.85 -0.64
N PRO A 57 16.57 5.14 -1.00
CA PRO A 57 15.76 5.51 -2.18
C PRO A 57 16.29 4.98 -3.52
N LYS A 58 17.61 4.77 -3.64
CA LYS A 58 18.23 4.16 -4.84
C LYS A 58 17.83 2.69 -4.98
N PHE A 59 17.74 1.97 -3.88
CA PHE A 59 17.32 0.56 -3.86
C PHE A 59 15.84 0.43 -4.22
N LEU A 60 14.98 1.31 -3.72
CA LEU A 60 13.56 1.33 -4.07
C LEU A 60 13.31 1.50 -5.58
N ARG A 61 14.08 2.37 -6.24
CA ARG A 61 14.01 2.54 -7.69
C ARG A 61 14.35 1.24 -8.42
N MET A 62 15.52 0.68 -8.13
CA MET A 62 15.96 -0.58 -8.74
C MET A 62 14.98 -1.73 -8.46
N ARG A 63 14.40 -1.77 -7.26
CA ARG A 63 13.51 -2.82 -6.81
C ARG A 63 12.11 -2.73 -7.42
N TYR A 64 11.53 -1.54 -7.54
CA TYR A 64 10.11 -1.39 -7.91
C TYR A 64 9.85 -0.55 -9.16
N LEU A 65 10.79 0.26 -9.62
CA LEU A 65 10.61 1.10 -10.81
C LEU A 65 11.33 0.52 -12.04
N ASP A 66 12.50 -0.09 -11.83
CA ASP A 66 13.31 -0.65 -12.93
C ASP A 66 12.93 -2.11 -13.26
N SER A 67 12.01 -2.71 -12.50
CA SER A 67 11.51 -4.07 -12.72
C SER A 67 9.99 -4.04 -12.94
N GLU A 68 9.54 -4.25 -14.18
CA GLU A 68 8.11 -4.28 -14.53
C GLU A 68 7.35 -5.29 -13.65
N VAL A 69 7.90 -6.50 -13.49
CA VAL A 69 7.34 -7.59 -12.66
C VAL A 69 7.13 -7.17 -11.20
N ARG A 70 8.00 -6.34 -10.64
CA ARG A 70 7.88 -5.87 -9.25
C ARG A 70 7.06 -4.60 -9.14
N SER A 71 7.13 -3.74 -10.17
CA SER A 71 6.31 -2.54 -10.28
C SER A 71 4.84 -2.90 -10.27
N ASP A 72 4.47 -3.95 -11.02
CA ASP A 72 3.11 -4.43 -11.07
C ASP A 72 2.65 -4.76 -9.66
N LYS A 73 3.42 -5.49 -8.85
CA LYS A 73 3.02 -5.94 -7.51
C LYS A 73 2.60 -4.84 -6.52
N LEU A 74 2.91 -3.57 -6.78
CA LEU A 74 2.53 -2.47 -5.91
C LEU A 74 1.25 -1.77 -6.40
N PRO A 75 0.41 -1.29 -5.47
CA PRO A 75 -0.60 -0.28 -5.78
C PRO A 75 0.02 0.93 -6.45
N ARG A 76 -0.70 1.51 -7.42
CA ARG A 76 -0.24 2.68 -8.19
C ARG A 76 0.21 3.84 -7.30
N LEU A 77 -0.52 4.10 -6.22
CA LEU A 77 -0.21 5.17 -5.28
C LEU A 77 1.14 5.00 -4.58
N MET A 78 1.53 3.75 -4.30
CA MET A 78 2.86 3.47 -3.73
C MET A 78 3.97 3.70 -4.74
N LEU A 79 3.76 3.30 -6.00
CA LEU A 79 4.71 3.54 -7.09
C LEU A 79 4.92 5.04 -7.33
N GLU A 80 3.87 5.84 -7.24
CA GLU A 80 3.95 7.29 -7.39
C GLU A 80 4.80 7.93 -6.28
N ILE A 81 4.67 7.47 -5.02
CA ILE A 81 5.51 7.92 -3.91
C ILE A 81 6.97 7.48 -4.10
N ILE A 82 7.20 6.20 -4.44
CA ILE A 82 8.54 5.67 -4.70
C ILE A 82 9.22 6.47 -5.82
N ARG A 83 8.51 6.75 -6.92
CA ARG A 83 9.01 7.59 -8.01
C ARG A 83 9.34 9.00 -7.55
N ALA A 84 8.46 9.64 -6.78
CA ALA A 84 8.67 10.99 -6.30
C ALA A 84 9.90 11.09 -5.37
N VAL A 85 10.12 10.12 -4.47
CA VAL A 85 11.28 10.12 -3.58
C VAL A 85 12.57 9.73 -4.31
N SER A 86 12.51 8.76 -5.23
CA SER A 86 13.67 8.35 -6.04
C SER A 86 14.11 9.43 -7.03
N ASP A 87 13.19 10.24 -7.55
CA ASP A 87 13.49 11.39 -8.41
C ASP A 87 13.92 12.64 -7.60
N GLY A 88 13.95 12.58 -6.27
CA GLY A 88 14.28 13.72 -5.41
C GLY A 88 13.21 14.83 -5.35
N LYS A 89 12.00 14.56 -5.87
CA LYS A 89 10.87 15.53 -5.87
C LYS A 89 10.28 15.73 -4.46
N ILE A 90 10.41 14.72 -3.60
CA ILE A 90 10.04 14.79 -2.18
C ILE A 90 11.16 14.21 -1.31
N SER A 91 11.25 14.66 -0.06
CA SER A 91 12.19 14.08 0.91
C SER A 91 11.72 12.70 1.39
N VAL A 92 12.65 11.90 1.91
CA VAL A 92 12.36 10.60 2.55
C VAL A 92 11.31 10.75 3.64
N LYS A 93 11.43 11.78 4.49
CA LYS A 93 10.44 12.07 5.54
C LYS A 93 9.05 12.30 4.97
N ARG A 94 8.94 13.08 3.90
CA ARG A 94 7.65 13.37 3.25
C ARG A 94 7.06 12.15 2.57
N ALA A 95 7.90 11.25 2.06
CA ALA A 95 7.46 9.97 1.51
C ALA A 95 6.94 9.04 2.61
N ASP A 96 7.61 8.99 3.77
CA ASP A 96 7.15 8.19 4.93
C ASP A 96 5.81 8.71 5.45
N ASP A 97 5.68 10.03 5.65
CA ASP A 97 4.42 10.68 6.05
C ASP A 97 3.27 10.32 5.08
N ALA A 98 3.54 10.32 3.76
CA ALA A 98 2.56 9.97 2.74
C ALA A 98 2.17 8.49 2.77
N LEU A 99 3.12 7.59 3.02
CA LEU A 99 2.83 6.15 3.17
C LEU A 99 2.05 5.86 4.46
N ILE A 100 2.29 6.59 5.54
CA ILE A 100 1.47 6.52 6.77
C ILE A 100 0.03 6.93 6.47
N GLU A 101 -0.17 8.06 5.78
CA GLU A 101 -1.51 8.55 5.42
C GLU A 101 -2.26 7.54 4.54
N ILE A 102 -1.59 6.96 3.55
CA ILE A 102 -2.15 5.90 2.69
C ILE A 102 -2.54 4.68 3.51
N LYS A 103 -1.67 4.23 4.42
CA LYS A 103 -1.95 3.07 5.28
C LYS A 103 -3.21 3.28 6.11
N LEU A 104 -3.30 4.42 6.81
CA LEU A 104 -4.47 4.76 7.64
C LEU A 104 -5.75 4.82 6.80
N ARG A 105 -5.65 5.32 5.57
CA ARG A 105 -6.80 5.41 4.67
C ARG A 105 -7.24 4.03 4.18
N TYR A 106 -6.33 3.11 3.86
CA TYR A 106 -6.69 1.71 3.60
C TYR A 106 -7.37 1.07 4.81
N GLU A 107 -6.80 1.23 6.01
CA GLU A 107 -7.37 0.68 7.24
C GLU A 107 -8.79 1.21 7.51
N THR A 108 -9.03 2.50 7.22
CA THR A 108 -10.36 3.13 7.32
C THR A 108 -11.35 2.47 6.36
N VAL A 109 -10.98 2.36 5.07
CA VAL A 109 -11.87 1.80 4.04
C VAL A 109 -12.09 0.30 4.26
N PHE A 110 -11.08 -0.45 4.74
CA PHE A 110 -11.25 -1.84 5.14
C PHE A 110 -12.30 -1.98 6.25
N SER A 111 -12.26 -1.11 7.26
CA SER A 111 -13.28 -1.09 8.32
C SER A 111 -14.67 -0.76 7.78
N GLU A 112 -14.78 0.21 6.87
CA GLU A 112 -16.06 0.58 6.21
C GLU A 112 -16.64 -0.58 5.39
N MET A 113 -15.77 -1.38 4.75
CA MET A 113 -16.14 -2.58 3.98
C MET A 113 -16.36 -3.83 4.85
N GLY A 114 -16.17 -3.75 6.17
CA GLY A 114 -16.29 -4.90 7.08
C GLY A 114 -15.10 -5.88 7.05
N ILE A 115 -13.98 -5.50 6.43
CA ILE A 115 -12.73 -6.28 6.41
C ILE A 115 -12.00 -6.09 7.75
N ASN A 116 -12.37 -6.87 8.74
CA ASN A 116 -11.76 -6.82 10.07
C ASN A 116 -10.39 -7.54 10.06
N LEU A 117 -9.33 -6.74 10.07
CA LEU A 117 -7.93 -7.20 10.09
C LEU A 117 -7.42 -7.63 11.45
N THR A 118 -8.19 -7.38 12.51
CA THR A 118 -7.95 -8.06 13.77
C THR A 118 -8.09 -9.56 13.53
N SER A 119 -7.03 -10.32 13.83
CA SER A 119 -7.17 -11.75 14.07
C SER A 119 -8.30 -11.89 15.07
N ALA A 120 -9.29 -12.74 14.80
CA ALA A 120 -10.21 -13.19 15.82
C ALA A 120 -9.38 -13.91 16.89
N GLN A 121 -8.77 -13.17 17.81
CA GLN A 121 -8.46 -13.67 19.15
C GLN A 121 -9.81 -13.79 19.84
N ALA A 122 -10.56 -14.82 19.47
CA ALA A 122 -11.76 -15.20 20.16
C ALA A 122 -11.75 -16.72 20.30
N LYS A 123 -11.44 -17.12 21.54
CA LYS A 123 -11.76 -18.39 22.20
C LYS A 123 -10.81 -19.55 21.92
N LYS A 124 -9.84 -19.72 22.83
CA LYS A 124 -9.86 -20.94 23.65
C LYS A 124 -9.99 -20.53 25.12
N LYS A 125 -11.06 -21.06 25.71
CA LYS A 125 -11.40 -21.08 27.13
C LYS A 125 -10.28 -21.67 27.95
#